data_AF-A0A4U5V8Z5-F1
#
_entry.id   AF-A0A4U5V8Z5-F1
#
_cell.length_a   1.000
_cell.length_b   1.000
_cell.length_c   1.000
_cell.angle_alpha   90.00
_cell.angle_beta   90.00
_cell.angle_gamma   90.00
#
_symmetry.space_group_name_H-M   'P 1'
#
loop_
_entity.id
_entity.type
_entity.pdbx_description
1 polymer ?
#
loop_
_entity_poly.entity_id
_entity_poly.type
_entity_poly.pdbx_seq_one_letter_code
_entity_poly.pdbx_strand_id
1 'polypeptide(L)'
;MSTISPTDFDSLEIQQQYNDINNRWDLAAETDWDNENSSARLFERSRIKALADEREAVQKKTFTKWVNSHLGRVTCRIGDLYTDLRDGRMLIRLLEVLSGEQLPRPTKGRMRIHCLENVDKALQFLKEQKVHLENMGSHDIVDGNHRLTLGLIWTIILRFQ
;
A
#
# COMPACT_ATOMS: atom_id res chain seq x y z
N MET A 1 -60.91 -46.27 -9.52
CA MET A 1 -60.81 -44.80 -9.35
C MET A 1 -59.99 -44.57 -8.10
N SER A 2 -58.69 -44.33 -8.25
CA SER A 2 -57.79 -44.12 -7.12
C SER A 2 -58.01 -42.71 -6.59
N THR A 3 -58.53 -42.61 -5.36
CA THR A 3 -58.78 -41.36 -4.66
C THR A 3 -57.46 -40.75 -4.25
N ILE A 4 -57.05 -39.67 -4.93
CA ILE A 4 -55.88 -38.87 -4.52
C ILE A 4 -56.21 -38.25 -3.17
N SER A 5 -55.35 -38.47 -2.18
CA SER A 5 -55.58 -37.99 -0.82
C SER A 5 -55.30 -36.48 -0.74
N PRO A 6 -56.01 -35.71 0.11
CA PRO A 6 -55.80 -34.26 0.24
C PRO A 6 -54.34 -33.89 0.55
N THR A 7 -53.60 -34.80 1.20
CA THR A 7 -52.19 -34.68 1.55
C THR A 7 -51.22 -34.82 0.37
N ASP A 8 -51.63 -35.48 -0.72
CA ASP A 8 -50.80 -35.62 -1.93
C ASP A 8 -50.79 -34.32 -2.77
N PHE A 9 -51.86 -33.53 -2.70
CA PHE A 9 -51.97 -32.25 -3.41
C PHE A 9 -51.06 -31.19 -2.79
N ASP A 10 -51.09 -31.05 -1.46
CA ASP A 10 -50.17 -30.19 -0.70
C ASP A 10 -48.69 -30.56 -0.94
N SER A 11 -48.39 -31.86 -1.06
CA SER A 11 -47.01 -32.33 -1.25
C SER A 11 -46.44 -31.95 -2.63
N LEU A 12 -47.28 -31.97 -3.68
CA LEU A 12 -46.89 -31.56 -5.04
C LEU A 12 -46.71 -30.04 -5.16
N GLU A 13 -47.55 -29.27 -4.47
CA GLU A 13 -47.50 -27.80 -4.45
C GLU A 13 -46.26 -27.30 -3.69
N ILE A 14 -45.92 -27.94 -2.57
CA ILE A 14 -44.68 -27.69 -1.83
C ILE A 14 -43.44 -28.04 -2.67
N GLN A 15 -43.45 -29.17 -3.41
CA GLN A 15 -42.33 -29.51 -4.30
C GLN A 15 -42.15 -28.53 -5.46
N GLN A 16 -43.25 -28.03 -6.05
CA GLN A 16 -43.18 -26.97 -7.07
C GLN A 16 -42.62 -25.67 -6.48
N GLN A 17 -43.09 -25.27 -5.29
CA GLN A 17 -42.61 -24.07 -4.62
C GLN A 17 -41.11 -24.15 -4.27
N TYR A 18 -40.62 -25.32 -3.82
CA TYR A 18 -39.19 -25.53 -3.59
C TYR A 18 -38.35 -25.45 -4.88
N ASN A 19 -38.86 -26.01 -5.99
CA ASN A 19 -38.18 -25.92 -7.29
C ASN A 19 -38.16 -24.49 -7.84
N ASP A 20 -39.25 -23.73 -7.70
CA ASP A 20 -39.32 -22.32 -8.12
C ASP A 20 -38.39 -21.43 -7.28
N ILE A 21 -38.28 -21.71 -5.98
CA ILE A 21 -37.36 -21.01 -5.09
C ILE A 21 -35.91 -21.32 -5.50
N ASN A 22 -35.54 -22.59 -5.65
CA ASN A 22 -34.17 -22.97 -6.05
C ASN A 22 -33.75 -22.34 -7.39
N ASN A 23 -34.61 -22.38 -8.41
CA ASN A 23 -34.33 -21.77 -9.71
C ASN A 23 -34.13 -20.24 -9.62
N ARG A 24 -34.83 -19.57 -8.70
CA ARG A 24 -34.69 -18.12 -8.48
C ARG A 24 -33.36 -17.74 -7.81
N TRP A 25 -32.86 -18.58 -6.91
CA TRP A 25 -31.57 -18.35 -6.25
C TRP A 25 -30.40 -18.62 -7.21
N ASP A 26 -30.50 -19.62 -8.10
CA ASP A 26 -29.46 -19.92 -9.09
C ASP A 26 -29.33 -18.81 -10.16
N LEU A 27 -30.45 -18.27 -10.67
CA LEU A 27 -30.45 -17.10 -11.57
C LEU A 27 -29.90 -15.83 -10.91
N ALA A 28 -30.20 -15.61 -9.63
CA ALA A 28 -29.68 -14.46 -8.89
C ALA A 28 -28.16 -14.57 -8.65
N ALA A 29 -27.65 -15.78 -8.39
CA ALA A 29 -26.22 -16.04 -8.20
C ALA A 29 -25.41 -15.89 -9.52
N GLU A 30 -25.97 -16.28 -10.66
CA GLU A 30 -25.35 -16.06 -11.98
C GLU A 30 -25.28 -14.57 -12.35
N THR A 31 -26.33 -13.80 -12.04
CA THR A 31 -26.39 -12.35 -12.35
C THR A 31 -25.39 -11.53 -11.51
N ASP A 32 -25.09 -11.95 -10.29
CA ASP A 32 -24.12 -11.26 -9.41
C ASP A 32 -22.65 -11.54 -9.79
N TRP A 33 -22.35 -12.70 -10.38
CA TRP A 33 -21.00 -13.05 -10.83
C TRP A 33 -20.57 -12.27 -12.08
N ASP A 34 -21.50 -12.01 -13.01
CA ASP A 34 -21.25 -11.17 -14.19
C ASP A 34 -21.11 -9.68 -13.85
N ASN A 35 -21.63 -9.27 -12.68
CA ASN A 35 -21.57 -7.89 -12.21
C ASN A 35 -20.15 -7.49 -11.76
N GLU A 36 -19.35 -8.41 -11.21
CA GLU A 36 -17.95 -8.13 -10.82
C GLU A 36 -17.00 -7.99 -12.01
N ASN A 37 -17.28 -8.68 -13.11
CA ASN A 37 -16.44 -8.67 -14.32
C ASN A 37 -17.00 -7.80 -15.47
N SER A 38 -18.03 -6.99 -15.18
CA SER A 38 -18.61 -6.04 -16.13
C SER A 38 -17.55 -5.10 -16.71
N SER A 39 -17.56 -4.92 -18.03
CA SER A 39 -16.61 -4.08 -18.76
C SER A 39 -16.50 -2.68 -18.15
N ALA A 40 -17.62 -2.11 -17.70
CA ALA A 40 -17.66 -0.82 -17.02
C ALA A 40 -16.83 -0.77 -15.73
N ARG A 41 -16.88 -1.83 -14.89
CA ARG A 41 -16.07 -1.91 -13.66
C ARG A 41 -14.58 -2.10 -13.95
N LEU A 42 -14.25 -2.86 -15.00
CA LEU A 42 -12.86 -3.02 -15.46
C LEU A 42 -12.29 -1.70 -15.98
N PHE A 43 -13.06 -0.94 -16.78
CA PHE A 43 -12.67 0.40 -17.22
C PHE A 43 -12.48 1.35 -16.04
N GLU A 44 -13.41 1.35 -15.09
CA GLU A 44 -13.32 2.22 -13.92
C GLU A 44 -12.13 1.87 -13.03
N ARG A 45 -11.87 0.58 -12.79
CA ARG A 45 -10.69 0.12 -12.04
C ARG A 45 -9.38 0.52 -12.72
N SER A 46 -9.31 0.38 -14.04
CA SER A 46 -8.16 0.81 -14.84
C SER A 46 -7.96 2.32 -14.79
N ARG A 47 -9.03 3.10 -14.86
CA ARG A 47 -8.99 4.56 -14.77
C ARG A 47 -8.54 5.03 -13.39
N ILE A 48 -9.10 4.46 -12.33
CA ILE A 48 -8.69 4.74 -10.94
C ILE A 48 -7.21 4.42 -10.76
N LYS A 49 -6.75 3.27 -11.27
CA LYS A 49 -5.34 2.88 -11.21
C LYS A 49 -4.44 3.89 -11.95
N ALA A 50 -4.79 4.28 -13.16
CA ALA A 50 -4.00 5.25 -13.93
C ALA A 50 -3.88 6.60 -13.20
N LEU A 51 -4.99 7.09 -12.63
CA LEU A 51 -4.99 8.33 -11.85
C LEU A 51 -4.17 8.21 -10.56
N ALA A 52 -4.20 7.04 -9.90
CA ALA A 52 -3.39 6.78 -8.71
C ALA A 52 -1.89 6.76 -9.07
N ASP A 53 -1.52 6.08 -10.15
CA ASP A 53 -0.14 5.98 -10.62
C ASP A 53 0.41 7.36 -11.05
N GLU A 54 -0.42 8.21 -11.69
CA GLU A 54 -0.05 9.59 -12.03
C GLU A 54 0.18 10.44 -10.77
N ARG A 55 -0.74 10.38 -9.80
CA ARG A 55 -0.59 11.08 -8.53
C ARG A 55 0.66 10.64 -7.78
N GLU A 56 0.93 9.33 -7.74
CA GLU A 56 2.14 8.78 -7.13
C GLU A 56 3.40 9.32 -7.83
N ALA A 57 3.42 9.35 -9.16
CA ALA A 57 4.56 9.87 -9.92
C ALA A 57 4.82 11.35 -9.64
N VAL A 58 3.77 12.17 -9.53
CA VAL A 58 3.88 13.59 -9.17
C VAL A 58 4.39 13.74 -7.73
N GLN A 59 3.84 12.97 -6.78
CA GLN A 59 4.28 12.98 -5.38
C GLN A 59 5.76 12.58 -5.25
N LYS A 60 6.17 11.49 -5.91
CA LYS A 60 7.56 11.04 -5.97
C LYS A 60 8.48 12.15 -6.47
N LYS A 61 8.12 12.83 -7.57
CA LYS A 61 8.93 13.94 -8.12
C LYS A 61 9.06 15.08 -7.11
N THR A 62 7.97 15.46 -6.46
CA THR A 62 7.96 16.53 -5.45
C THR A 62 8.83 16.17 -4.25
N PHE A 63 8.66 14.96 -3.69
CA PHE A 63 9.47 14.49 -2.57
C PHE A 63 10.93 14.33 -2.94
N THR A 64 11.24 13.85 -4.15
CA THR A 64 12.63 13.75 -4.64
C THR A 64 13.29 15.14 -4.70
N LYS A 65 12.57 16.16 -5.18
CA LYS A 65 13.07 17.54 -5.19
C LYS A 65 13.27 18.08 -3.78
N TRP A 66 12.34 17.81 -2.88
CA TRP A 66 12.42 18.24 -1.49
C TRP A 66 13.59 17.57 -0.75
N VAL A 67 13.81 16.26 -0.93
CA VAL A 67 14.98 15.57 -0.36
C VAL A 67 16.28 16.16 -0.91
N ASN A 68 16.33 16.41 -2.22
CA ASN A 68 17.51 17.00 -2.86
C ASN A 68 17.80 18.45 -2.44
N SER A 69 16.80 19.24 -2.06
CA SER A 69 17.03 20.61 -1.55
C SER A 69 17.76 20.61 -0.19
N HIS A 70 17.61 19.53 0.57
CA HIS A 70 18.33 19.32 1.84
C HIS A 70 19.67 18.63 1.62
N LEU A 71 19.70 17.50 0.92
CA LEU A 71 20.94 16.76 0.65
C LEU A 71 21.96 17.59 -0.15
N GLY A 72 21.50 18.53 -0.98
CA GLY A 72 22.37 19.45 -1.71
C GLY A 72 23.26 20.32 -0.80
N ARG A 73 22.85 20.58 0.45
CA ARG A 73 23.65 21.31 1.45
C ARG A 73 24.90 20.55 1.89
N VAL A 74 24.89 19.23 1.75
CA VAL A 74 26.00 18.32 2.06
C VAL A 74 26.51 17.61 0.80
N THR A 75 26.36 18.27 -0.36
CA THR A 75 26.82 17.81 -1.69
C THR A 75 26.37 16.40 -2.08
N CYS A 76 25.24 15.95 -1.54
CA CYS A 76 24.61 14.67 -1.85
C CYS A 76 23.37 14.88 -2.71
N ARG A 77 23.02 13.88 -3.53
CA ARG A 77 21.82 13.91 -4.37
C ARG A 77 21.31 12.50 -4.62
N ILE A 78 20.00 12.36 -4.70
CA ILE A 78 19.30 11.15 -5.14
C ILE A 78 18.69 11.35 -6.53
N GLY A 79 18.74 10.30 -7.34
CA GLY A 79 18.08 10.23 -8.64
C GLY A 79 16.70 9.60 -8.54
N ASP A 80 16.58 8.50 -7.80
CA ASP A 80 15.32 7.80 -7.58
C ASP A 80 15.11 7.54 -6.08
N LEU A 81 14.06 8.14 -5.54
CA LEU A 81 13.64 8.03 -4.14
C LEU A 81 13.50 6.57 -3.67
N TYR A 82 13.01 5.66 -4.52
CA TYR A 82 12.71 4.28 -4.13
C TYR A 82 13.92 3.38 -4.13
N THR A 83 14.97 3.71 -4.89
CA THR A 83 16.20 2.92 -4.96
C THR A 83 17.26 3.48 -4.04
N ASP A 84 17.41 4.80 -4.00
CA ASP A 84 18.55 5.47 -3.38
C ASP A 84 18.40 5.59 -1.86
N LEU A 85 17.18 5.40 -1.34
CA LEU A 85 16.92 5.34 0.11
C LEU A 85 17.06 3.92 0.69
N ARG A 86 17.11 2.87 -0.14
CA ARG A 86 17.07 1.47 0.31
C ARG A 86 18.27 1.07 1.16
N ASP A 87 19.42 1.71 0.96
CA ASP A 87 20.63 1.40 1.72
C ASP A 87 20.67 2.07 3.11
N GLY A 88 19.69 2.94 3.39
CA GLY A 88 19.52 3.72 4.61
C GLY A 88 20.50 4.88 4.78
N ARG A 89 21.52 5.01 3.92
CA ARG A 89 22.57 6.03 4.09
C ARG A 89 22.05 7.41 3.79
N MET A 90 21.31 7.57 2.69
CA MET A 90 20.72 8.84 2.31
C MET A 90 19.64 9.28 3.30
N LEU A 91 18.92 8.34 3.92
CA LEU A 91 17.98 8.63 5.02
C LEU A 91 18.70 9.20 6.24
N ILE A 92 19.78 8.55 6.70
CA ILE A 92 20.58 9.06 7.82
C ILE A 92 21.08 10.48 7.52
N ARG A 93 21.68 10.69 6.34
CA ARG A 93 22.19 12.01 5.94
C ARG A 93 21.10 13.08 5.88
N LEU A 94 19.93 12.73 5.37
CA LEU A 94 18.80 13.64 5.32
C LEU A 94 18.37 14.06 6.73
N LEU A 95 18.26 13.10 7.65
CA LEU A 95 17.88 13.38 9.03
C LEU A 95 18.93 14.22 9.76
N GLU A 96 20.24 13.97 9.55
CA GLU A 96 21.31 14.82 10.09
C GLU A 96 21.18 16.28 9.63
N VAL A 97 20.87 16.50 8.35
CA VAL A 97 20.71 17.85 7.79
C VAL A 97 19.44 18.54 8.30
N LEU A 98 18.37 17.78 8.52
CA LEU A 98 17.08 18.31 8.99
C LEU A 98 17.11 18.64 10.49
N SER A 99 17.66 17.75 11.32
CA SER A 99 17.75 17.97 12.77
C SER A 99 18.90 18.88 13.18
N GLY A 100 19.96 18.95 12.36
CA GLY A 100 21.22 19.59 12.75
C GLY A 100 22.03 18.77 13.77
N GLU A 101 21.58 17.55 14.09
CA GLU A 101 22.23 16.64 15.02
C GLU A 101 23.01 15.55 14.28
N GLN A 102 24.07 15.05 14.90
CA GLN A 102 24.85 13.96 14.33
C GLN A 102 24.23 12.61 14.67
N LEU A 103 23.83 11.86 13.63
CA LEU A 103 23.29 10.51 13.79
C LEU A 103 24.44 9.48 13.84
N PRO A 104 24.18 8.26 14.34
CA PRO A 104 25.13 7.16 14.28
C PRO A 104 25.62 6.92 12.86
N ARG A 105 26.94 6.77 12.70
CA ARG A 105 27.55 6.58 11.38
C ARG A 105 26.95 5.34 10.68
N PRO A 106 26.62 5.45 9.38
CA PRO A 106 26.08 4.32 8.63
C PRO A 106 27.09 3.17 8.58
N THR A 107 26.59 1.95 8.75
CA THR A 107 27.34 0.72 8.55
C THR A 107 27.79 0.61 7.10
N LYS A 108 29.08 0.29 6.93
CA LYS A 108 29.69 0.03 5.63
C LYS A 108 29.35 -1.40 5.21
N GLY A 109 29.10 -1.59 3.92
CA GLY A 109 28.71 -2.88 3.36
C GLY A 109 27.62 -2.73 2.31
N ARG A 110 27.36 -3.82 1.58
CA ARG A 110 26.31 -3.91 0.54
C ARG A 110 25.32 -5.04 0.79
N MET A 111 25.57 -5.92 1.77
CA MET A 111 24.62 -6.98 2.13
C MET A 111 23.36 -6.39 2.77
N ARG A 112 22.22 -7.07 2.59
CA ARG A 112 20.91 -6.65 3.09
C ARG A 112 20.91 -6.34 4.60
N ILE A 113 21.66 -7.10 5.40
CA ILE A 113 21.79 -6.85 6.85
C ILE A 113 22.31 -5.45 7.17
N HIS A 114 23.26 -4.92 6.38
CA HIS A 114 23.79 -3.57 6.60
C HIS A 114 22.78 -2.49 6.21
N CYS A 115 22.00 -2.74 5.16
CA CYS A 115 20.93 -1.84 4.72
C CYS A 115 19.84 -1.74 5.79
N LEU A 116 19.40 -2.89 6.33
CA LEU A 116 18.43 -2.94 7.42
C LEU A 116 18.93 -2.18 8.64
N GLU A 117 20.17 -2.42 9.06
CA GLU A 117 20.76 -1.74 10.22
C GLU A 117 20.83 -0.21 10.02
N ASN A 118 21.17 0.25 8.82
CA ASN A 118 21.20 1.68 8.50
C ASN A 118 19.80 2.31 8.53
N VAL A 119 18.80 1.63 7.95
CA VAL A 119 17.42 2.11 8.00
C VAL A 119 16.90 2.09 9.44
N ASP A 120 17.18 1.04 10.21
CA ASP A 120 16.78 0.94 11.62
C ASP A 120 17.34 2.10 12.44
N LYS A 121 18.60 2.50 12.23
CA LYS A 121 19.18 3.70 12.87
C LYS A 121 18.38 4.97 12.55
N ALA A 122 17.98 5.15 11.30
CA ALA A 122 17.16 6.30 10.89
C ALA A 122 15.75 6.25 11.52
N LEU A 123 15.10 5.09 11.51
CA LEU A 123 13.76 4.92 12.11
C LEU A 123 13.79 5.08 13.64
N GLN A 124 14.85 4.61 14.29
CA GLN A 124 15.06 4.77 15.72
C GLN A 124 15.20 6.24 16.10
N PHE A 125 15.98 7.01 15.34
CA PHE A 125 16.07 8.46 15.53
C PHE A 125 14.71 9.14 15.40
N LEU A 126 13.88 8.75 14.42
CA LEU A 126 12.53 9.29 14.27
C LEU A 126 11.63 8.97 15.47
N LYS A 127 11.71 7.76 16.02
CA LYS A 127 10.99 7.39 17.25
C LYS A 127 11.43 8.24 18.45
N GLU A 128 12.72 8.53 18.56
CA GLU A 128 13.26 9.42 19.61
C GLU A 128 12.72 10.85 19.47
N GLN A 129 12.56 11.33 18.23
CA GLN A 129 11.92 12.62 17.89
C GLN A 129 10.38 12.61 18.03
N LYS A 130 9.81 11.58 18.68
CA LYS A 130 8.38 11.36 18.93
C LYS A 130 7.53 11.25 17.66
N VAL A 131 8.11 10.74 16.58
CA VAL A 131 7.38 10.45 15.34
C VAL A 131 6.71 9.07 15.44
N HIS A 132 5.40 9.03 15.21
CA HIS A 132 4.64 7.79 15.19
C HIS A 132 4.80 7.08 13.83
N LEU A 133 5.56 5.98 13.83
CA LEU A 133 5.79 5.13 12.67
C LEU A 133 4.97 3.84 12.80
N GLU A 134 3.64 3.96 12.70
CA GLU A 134 2.76 2.80 12.75
C GLU A 134 2.91 1.96 11.47
N ASN A 135 3.10 0.65 11.63
CA ASN A 135 3.22 -0.31 10.52
C ASN A 135 4.38 -0.05 9.56
N MET A 136 5.52 0.46 10.04
CA MET A 136 6.73 0.67 9.24
C MET A 136 7.95 0.00 9.88
N GLY A 137 8.52 -0.95 9.15
CA GLY A 137 9.80 -1.58 9.47
C GLY A 137 10.91 -1.17 8.51
N SER A 138 12.16 -1.45 8.88
CA SER A 138 13.32 -1.22 8.00
C SER A 138 13.25 -2.04 6.72
N HIS A 139 12.75 -3.27 6.79
CA HIS A 139 12.59 -4.14 5.63
C HIS A 139 11.70 -3.55 4.54
N ASP A 140 10.66 -2.79 4.90
CA ASP A 140 9.77 -2.14 3.93
C ASP A 140 10.52 -1.15 3.02
N ILE A 141 11.46 -0.42 3.61
CA ILE A 141 12.31 0.54 2.89
C ILE A 141 13.39 -0.20 2.11
N VAL A 142 14.06 -1.18 2.74
CA VAL A 142 15.13 -1.95 2.10
C VAL A 142 14.63 -2.77 0.91
N ASP A 143 13.39 -3.25 0.95
CA ASP A 143 12.77 -4.02 -0.13
C ASP A 143 12.15 -3.11 -1.20
N GLY A 144 12.02 -1.80 -0.93
CA GLY A 144 11.62 -0.79 -1.89
C GLY A 144 10.10 -0.65 -2.03
N ASN A 145 9.33 -0.82 -0.94
CA ASN A 145 7.89 -0.61 -0.97
C ASN A 145 7.58 0.88 -1.22
N HIS A 146 7.07 1.21 -2.41
CA HIS A 146 6.82 2.60 -2.83
C HIS A 146 5.90 3.34 -1.87
N ARG A 147 4.79 2.70 -1.47
CA ARG A 147 3.77 3.31 -0.59
C ARG A 147 4.36 3.67 0.77
N LEU A 148 5.11 2.75 1.37
CA LEU A 148 5.72 2.97 2.68
C LEU A 148 6.90 3.93 2.61
N THR A 149 7.68 3.91 1.52
CA THR A 149 8.77 4.87 1.31
C THR A 149 8.24 6.31 1.16
N LEU A 150 7.18 6.51 0.37
CA LEU A 150 6.51 7.81 0.27
C LEU A 150 5.91 8.22 1.60
N GLY A 151 5.27 7.30 2.32
CA GLY A 151 4.72 7.52 3.65
C GLY A 151 5.79 7.98 4.64
N LEU A 152 6.97 7.35 4.64
CA LEU A 152 8.10 7.73 5.49
C LEU A 152 8.54 9.17 5.22
N ILE A 153 8.78 9.50 3.95
CA ILE A 153 9.26 10.83 3.57
C ILE A 153 8.20 11.90 3.87
N TRP A 154 6.93 11.60 3.65
CA TRP A 154 5.82 12.46 4.06
C TRP A 154 5.84 12.73 5.56
N THR A 155 5.96 11.69 6.38
CA THR A 155 6.02 11.84 7.84
C THR A 155 7.24 12.65 8.28
N ILE A 156 8.40 12.47 7.64
CA ILE A 156 9.60 13.29 7.90
C ILE A 156 9.32 14.76 7.55
N ILE A 157 8.72 15.04 6.37
CA ILE A 157 8.35 16.40 5.97
C ILE A 157 7.45 17.04 7.05
N LEU A 158 6.37 16.37 7.43
CA LEU A 158 5.42 16.88 8.43
C LEU A 158 6.04 17.17 9.80
N ARG A 159 7.16 16.50 10.13
CA ARG A 159 7.82 16.68 11.42
C ARG A 159 8.82 17.83 11.43
N PHE A 160 9.51 18.06 10.31
CA PHE A 160 10.65 18.98 10.21
C PHE A 160 10.35 20.26 9.41
N GLN A 161 9.11 20.39 8.90
CA GLN A 161 8.60 21.57 8.22
C GLN A 161 7.29 22.02 8.86
#